data_AF-A0AA89LTK7-F1
#
_entry.id   AF-A0AA89LTK7-F1
#
_cell.length_a   1.000
_cell.length_b   1.000
_cell.length_c   1.000
_cell.angle_alpha   90.00
_cell.angle_beta   90.00
_cell.angle_gamma   90.00
#
_symmetry.space_group_name_H-M   'P 1'
#
loop_
_entity.id
_entity.type
_entity.pdbx_description
1 polymer ?
#
loop_
_entity_poly.entity_id
_entity_poly.type
_entity_poly.pdbx_seq_one_letter_code
_entity_poly.pdbx_strand_id
1 'polypeptide(L)'
;MMRRPLIRVCAGIAVVGALAAGYLMWQPAIAPVERPAASAFDPALRQEGARVVALGDCVVCHTANDGRPFAGGRPLATPFGTIFATNITPDPETGIGAWSIDAFARAMRHGVSRDGHLLYPAFPYVHFTRMTDREILAAYAYLMNREPVKATAPANRLMFPLNFRPLVAFWNVLFPRPGTLAADASKTVEWNRGRHLVDGLGHCAACHSPLDAIGGEQSGRAFDGGLVDGWDAPALNRLTGAARPWTRDTLVTYLGTGRSSEHGAAAGPMLPVTRELATLPREDVDAIATYLLSLQKAQTGDAPHAIPVEARSMTEPARRGATIFAASCAQCHGPNAPMQSIGERPSLALSTAVNADTPRNLAQMIIGGITWEGERAVNYMPPFGDVYSDEQIADLAQYVRAAYSSRGPWTGVDATVSTLRKENASR
;
A
#
# COMPACT_ATOMS: atom_id res chain seq x y z
N MET A 1 -28.15 -11.30 49.77
CA MET A 1 -26.84 -11.88 50.17
C MET A 1 -25.96 -12.37 48.99
N MET A 2 -26.41 -12.36 47.73
CA MET A 2 -25.66 -12.87 46.56
C MET A 2 -24.58 -11.95 45.93
N ARG A 3 -24.42 -10.70 46.36
CA ARG A 3 -23.49 -9.75 45.72
C ARG A 3 -22.01 -10.00 46.04
N ARG A 4 -21.69 -10.51 47.24
CA ARG A 4 -20.31 -10.76 47.68
C ARG A 4 -19.57 -11.88 46.92
N PRO A 5 -20.18 -13.05 46.61
CA PRO A 5 -19.51 -14.06 45.80
C PRO A 5 -19.33 -13.60 44.34
N LEU A 6 -20.31 -12.88 43.77
CA LEU A 6 -20.20 -12.35 42.41
C LEU A 6 -19.06 -11.33 42.27
N ILE A 7 -18.91 -10.41 43.23
CA ILE A 7 -17.81 -9.44 43.24
C ILE A 7 -16.44 -10.13 43.34
N ARG A 8 -16.31 -11.19 44.15
CA ARG A 8 -15.06 -11.97 44.27
C ARG A 8 -14.72 -12.73 42.98
N VAL A 9 -15.72 -13.29 42.31
CA VAL A 9 -15.53 -13.94 41.00
C VAL A 9 -15.12 -12.91 39.94
N CYS A 10 -15.81 -11.77 39.87
CA CYS A 10 -15.44 -10.69 38.95
C CYS A 10 -14.03 -10.15 39.22
N ALA A 11 -13.65 -9.95 40.49
CA ALA A 11 -12.31 -9.53 40.86
C ALA A 11 -11.24 -10.58 40.51
N GLY A 12 -11.53 -11.87 40.73
CA GLY A 12 -10.65 -12.96 40.33
C GLY A 12 -10.42 -13.02 38.82
N ILE A 13 -11.49 -12.89 38.02
CA ILE A 13 -11.41 -12.81 36.56
C ILE A 13 -10.60 -11.59 36.12
N ALA A 14 -10.81 -10.44 36.75
CA ALA A 14 -10.06 -9.23 36.43
C ALA A 14 -8.55 -9.37 36.72
N VAL A 15 -8.18 -10.00 37.83
CA VAL A 15 -6.77 -10.26 38.18
C VAL A 15 -6.14 -11.25 37.19
N VAL A 16 -6.81 -12.35 36.87
CA VAL A 16 -6.31 -13.32 35.87
C VAL A 16 -6.17 -12.66 34.50
N GLY A 17 -7.16 -11.85 34.09
CA GLY A 17 -7.09 -11.08 32.85
C GLY A 17 -5.93 -10.08 32.83
N ALA A 18 -5.68 -9.38 33.93
CA ALA A 18 -4.57 -8.44 34.05
C ALA A 18 -3.20 -9.15 34.02
N LEU A 19 -3.07 -10.32 34.66
CA LEU A 19 -1.86 -11.13 34.62
C LEU A 19 -1.60 -11.70 33.22
N ALA A 20 -2.64 -12.20 32.55
CA ALA A 20 -2.54 -12.68 31.17
C ALA A 20 -2.16 -11.55 30.20
N ALA A 21 -2.78 -10.37 30.35
CA ALA A 21 -2.40 -9.19 29.57
C ALA A 21 -0.95 -8.78 29.84
N GLY A 22 -0.54 -8.71 31.11
CA GLY A 22 0.84 -8.40 31.49
C GLY A 22 1.85 -9.39 30.90
N TYR A 23 1.52 -10.68 30.87
CA TYR A 23 2.34 -11.72 30.23
C TYR A 23 2.43 -11.53 28.71
N LEU A 24 1.30 -11.31 28.03
CA LEU A 24 1.27 -11.09 26.57
C LEU A 24 2.03 -9.83 26.15
N MET A 25 2.01 -8.81 27.00
CA MET A 25 2.68 -7.53 26.78
C MET A 25 4.19 -7.60 27.06
N TRP A 26 4.64 -8.49 27.94
CA TRP A 26 6.03 -8.55 28.35
C TRP A 26 6.87 -9.32 27.35
N GLN A 27 7.76 -8.61 26.67
CA GLN A 27 8.75 -9.18 25.78
C GLN A 27 10.14 -8.74 26.26
N PRO A 28 11.07 -9.66 26.57
CA PRO A 28 12.37 -9.29 27.08
C PRO A 28 13.19 -8.55 26.02
N ALA A 29 13.98 -7.57 26.45
CA ALA A 29 14.94 -6.93 25.59
C ALA A 29 16.03 -7.93 25.15
N ILE A 30 16.38 -7.90 23.87
CA ILE A 30 17.55 -8.62 23.34
C ILE A 30 18.75 -7.69 23.46
N ALA A 31 19.83 -8.19 24.06
CA ALA A 31 21.06 -7.43 24.27
C ALA A 31 21.60 -6.89 22.94
N PRO A 32 22.13 -5.65 22.91
CA PRO A 32 22.74 -5.11 21.71
C PRO A 32 23.97 -5.93 21.32
N VAL A 33 24.22 -6.05 20.02
CA VAL A 33 25.42 -6.69 19.47
C VAL A 33 26.28 -5.65 18.76
N GLU A 34 27.56 -5.95 18.58
CA GLU A 34 28.39 -5.17 17.67
C GLU A 34 27.89 -5.37 16.23
N ARG A 35 27.88 -4.27 15.45
CA ARG A 35 27.47 -4.31 14.05
C ARG A 35 28.35 -5.30 13.28
N PRO A 36 27.78 -6.28 12.56
CA PRO A 36 28.56 -7.14 11.68
C PRO A 36 29.29 -6.31 10.62
N ALA A 37 30.55 -6.64 10.36
CA ALA A 37 31.31 -6.01 9.29
C ALA A 37 30.60 -6.23 7.93
N ALA A 38 30.67 -5.26 7.03
CA ALA A 38 30.11 -5.37 5.68
C ALA A 38 30.59 -6.62 4.91
N SER A 39 31.85 -7.01 5.15
CA SER A 39 32.48 -8.20 4.58
C SER A 39 31.99 -9.53 5.18
N ALA A 40 31.23 -9.50 6.27
CA ALA A 40 30.70 -10.70 6.92
C ALA A 40 29.59 -11.38 6.11
N PHE A 41 29.02 -10.69 5.12
CA PHE A 41 27.94 -11.21 4.29
C PHE A 41 28.39 -11.43 2.85
N ASP A 42 28.11 -12.63 2.34
CA ASP A 42 28.28 -13.01 0.93
C ASP A 42 27.62 -11.96 0.01
N PRO A 43 28.32 -11.44 -1.02
CA PRO A 43 27.74 -10.60 -2.06
C PRO A 43 26.41 -11.14 -2.64
N ALA A 44 26.28 -12.45 -2.85
CA ALA A 44 25.07 -13.06 -3.38
C ALA A 44 23.88 -12.92 -2.40
N LEU A 45 24.12 -13.11 -1.10
CA LEU A 45 23.12 -12.90 -0.05
C LEU A 45 22.69 -11.43 0.02
N ARG A 46 23.63 -10.49 -0.14
CA ARG A 46 23.30 -9.05 -0.16
C ARG A 46 22.49 -8.66 -1.39
N GLN A 47 22.77 -9.26 -2.55
CA GLN A 47 21.98 -9.04 -3.75
C GLN A 47 20.56 -9.62 -3.63
N GLU A 48 20.43 -10.82 -3.04
CA GLU A 48 19.14 -11.39 -2.67
C GLU A 48 18.40 -10.45 -1.71
N GLY A 49 19.10 -9.93 -0.71
CA GLY A 49 18.55 -8.97 0.26
C GLY A 49 18.05 -7.68 -0.39
N ALA A 50 18.73 -7.16 -1.41
CA ALA A 50 18.25 -6.01 -2.16
C ALA A 50 16.87 -6.26 -2.78
N ARG A 51 16.62 -7.46 -3.31
CA ARG A 51 15.33 -7.86 -3.89
C ARG A 51 14.27 -8.04 -2.82
N VAL A 52 14.63 -8.64 -1.68
CA VAL A 52 13.72 -8.84 -0.54
C VAL A 52 13.28 -7.49 0.03
N VAL A 53 14.21 -6.54 0.20
CA VAL A 53 13.93 -5.19 0.70
C VAL A 53 13.11 -4.36 -0.30
N ALA A 54 13.33 -4.54 -1.61
CA ALA A 54 12.50 -3.94 -2.65
C ALA A 54 11.08 -4.50 -2.64
N LEU A 55 10.92 -5.84 -2.65
CA LEU A 55 9.61 -6.50 -2.61
C LEU A 55 8.77 -6.12 -1.38
N GLY A 56 9.42 -5.91 -0.23
CA GLY A 56 8.76 -5.44 0.99
C GLY A 56 8.58 -3.92 1.07
N ASP A 57 8.81 -3.19 -0.01
CA ASP A 57 8.69 -1.72 -0.12
C ASP A 57 9.37 -0.95 1.03
N CYS A 58 10.46 -1.49 1.58
CA CYS A 58 11.05 -0.98 2.81
C CYS A 58 11.54 0.46 2.65
N VAL A 59 12.14 0.79 1.50
CA VAL A 59 12.64 2.14 1.20
C VAL A 59 11.50 3.16 1.10
N VAL A 60 10.32 2.72 0.64
CA VAL A 60 9.13 3.55 0.49
C VAL A 60 8.70 4.04 1.87
N CYS A 61 8.55 3.15 2.84
CA CYS A 61 8.15 3.53 4.19
C CYS A 61 9.28 4.21 4.97
N HIS A 62 10.51 3.71 4.88
CA HIS A 62 11.63 4.15 5.73
C HIS A 62 12.44 5.32 5.14
N THR A 63 11.86 6.14 4.28
CA THR A 63 12.53 7.34 3.72
C THR A 63 11.57 8.52 3.72
N ALA A 64 11.91 9.61 4.41
CA ALA A 64 11.18 10.87 4.32
C ALA A 64 11.36 11.51 2.92
N ASN A 65 10.46 12.42 2.52
CA ASN A 65 10.47 13.04 1.18
C ASN A 65 11.82 13.64 0.77
N ASP A 66 12.52 14.31 1.70
CA ASP A 66 13.87 14.87 1.51
C ASP A 66 14.92 14.12 2.37
N GLY A 67 14.59 12.90 2.78
CA GLY A 67 15.39 12.08 3.68
C GLY A 67 16.45 11.26 2.95
N ARG A 68 17.44 10.78 3.72
CA ARG A 68 18.35 9.74 3.22
C ARG A 68 17.62 8.40 3.16
N PRO A 69 17.88 7.55 2.14
CA PRO A 69 17.23 6.24 2.04
C PRO A 69 17.36 5.44 3.34
N PHE A 70 16.25 4.86 3.79
CA PHE A 70 16.15 4.02 5.00
C PHE A 70 16.33 4.74 6.34
N ALA A 71 16.55 6.06 6.36
CA ALA A 71 16.78 6.82 7.59
C ALA A 71 15.50 7.12 8.40
N GLY A 72 14.34 6.65 7.95
CA GLY A 72 13.05 6.85 8.61
C GLY A 72 12.50 8.27 8.45
N GLY A 73 11.57 8.63 9.33
CA GLY A 73 10.97 9.95 9.43
C GLY A 73 9.76 10.19 8.52
N ARG A 74 9.41 9.26 7.63
CA ARG A 74 8.20 9.38 6.80
C ARG A 74 6.93 9.35 7.66
N PRO A 75 6.01 10.32 7.52
CA PRO A 75 4.71 10.26 8.16
C PRO A 75 3.81 9.26 7.43
N LEU A 76 3.14 8.41 8.22
CA LEU A 76 2.11 7.47 7.79
C LEU A 76 0.81 7.93 8.44
N ALA A 77 -0.05 8.58 7.67
CA ALA A 77 -1.33 9.07 8.15
C ALA A 77 -2.33 7.91 8.23
N THR A 78 -2.83 7.65 9.43
CA THR A 78 -3.85 6.62 9.69
C THR A 78 -5.12 7.27 10.23
N PRO A 79 -6.26 6.58 10.20
CA PRO A 79 -7.47 7.04 10.90
C PRO A 79 -7.27 7.26 12.41
N PHE A 80 -6.19 6.72 12.98
CA PHE A 80 -5.87 6.76 14.40
C PHE A 80 -4.83 7.83 14.78
N GLY A 81 -4.36 8.59 13.78
CA GLY A 81 -3.28 9.57 13.91
C GLY A 81 -2.07 9.22 13.03
N THR A 82 -0.94 9.88 13.28
CA THR A 82 0.26 9.74 12.45
C THR A 82 1.30 8.85 13.10
N ILE A 83 1.76 7.84 12.37
CA ILE A 83 2.91 6.99 12.75
C ILE A 83 4.12 7.47 11.95
N PHE A 84 5.29 7.51 12.56
CA PHE A 84 6.53 7.83 11.84
C PHE A 84 7.37 6.57 11.65
N ALA A 85 7.78 6.33 10.41
CA ALA A 85 8.68 5.21 10.12
C ALA A 85 10.03 5.40 10.82
N THR A 86 10.57 4.32 11.38
CA THR A 86 11.85 4.36 12.11
C THR A 86 13.04 4.34 11.17
N ASN A 87 14.23 4.67 11.67
CA ASN A 87 15.47 4.49 10.93
C ASN A 87 15.87 3.00 10.94
N ILE A 88 16.10 2.42 9.77
CA ILE A 88 16.53 1.02 9.59
C ILE A 88 17.91 0.92 8.91
N THR A 89 18.65 2.03 8.87
CA THR A 89 20.08 2.00 8.52
C THR A 89 20.89 1.33 9.64
N PRO A 90 22.13 0.90 9.38
CA PRO A 90 22.96 0.25 10.39
C PRO A 90 23.68 1.24 11.32
N ASP A 91 23.10 2.42 11.51
CA ASP A 91 23.51 3.34 12.57
C ASP A 91 23.27 2.66 13.94
N PRO A 92 24.27 2.61 14.85
CA PRO A 92 24.15 1.86 16.10
C PRO A 92 23.28 2.54 17.16
N GLU A 93 23.07 3.85 17.07
CA GLU A 93 22.33 4.63 18.07
C GLU A 93 20.86 4.82 17.70
N THR A 94 20.59 5.16 16.45
CA THR A 94 19.27 5.56 15.97
C THR A 94 18.66 4.57 14.98
N GLY A 95 19.48 3.69 14.40
CA GLY A 95 19.07 2.64 13.46
C GLY A 95 19.06 1.24 14.06
N ILE A 96 19.27 0.24 13.19
CA ILE A 96 19.33 -1.18 13.56
C ILE A 96 20.76 -1.71 13.74
N GLY A 97 21.77 -0.84 13.76
CA GLY A 97 23.19 -1.24 13.78
C GLY A 97 23.59 -2.11 14.98
N ALA A 98 22.88 -1.99 16.11
CA ALA A 98 23.09 -2.79 17.31
C ALA A 98 22.12 -3.98 17.46
N TRP A 99 21.32 -4.29 16.43
CA TRP A 99 20.35 -5.38 16.47
C TRP A 99 21.02 -6.68 16.01
N SER A 100 20.78 -7.77 16.72
CA SER A 100 21.14 -9.11 16.21
C SER A 100 20.16 -9.56 15.13
N ILE A 101 20.54 -10.61 14.38
CA ILE A 101 19.61 -11.27 13.44
C ILE A 101 18.34 -11.75 14.16
N ASP A 102 18.44 -12.25 15.40
CA ASP A 102 17.29 -12.69 16.18
C ASP A 102 16.36 -11.53 16.54
N ALA A 103 16.91 -10.37 16.89
CA ALA A 103 16.12 -9.18 17.16
C ALA A 103 15.41 -8.66 15.90
N PHE A 104 16.11 -8.68 14.76
CA PHE A 104 15.52 -8.33 13.47
C PHE A 104 14.42 -9.31 13.07
N ALA A 105 14.68 -10.62 13.13
CA ALA A 105 13.71 -11.68 12.85
C ALA A 105 12.47 -11.56 13.75
N ARG A 106 12.66 -11.26 15.04
CA ARG A 106 11.56 -11.06 15.98
C ARG A 106 10.70 -9.85 15.62
N ALA A 107 11.30 -8.75 15.18
CA ALA A 107 10.53 -7.61 14.69
C ALA A 107 9.72 -8.00 13.46
N MET A 108 10.36 -8.59 12.45
CA MET A 108 9.70 -8.99 11.19
C MET A 108 8.55 -9.97 11.42
N ARG A 109 8.70 -10.95 12.32
CA ARG A 109 7.71 -12.03 12.51
C ARG A 109 6.63 -11.74 13.53
N HIS A 110 6.95 -10.96 14.55
CA HIS A 110 6.12 -10.82 15.74
C HIS A 110 5.76 -9.36 16.06
N GLY A 111 6.31 -8.40 15.31
CA GLY A 111 6.07 -6.98 15.61
C GLY A 111 6.63 -6.57 16.96
N VAL A 112 7.76 -7.15 17.39
CA VAL A 112 8.41 -6.82 18.66
C VAL A 112 9.80 -6.28 18.41
N SER A 113 10.02 -5.03 18.81
CA SER A 113 11.32 -4.35 18.72
C SER A 113 12.40 -5.06 19.56
N ARG A 114 13.68 -4.79 19.29
CA ARG A 114 14.82 -5.32 20.06
C ARG A 114 14.70 -5.06 21.57
N ASP A 115 14.27 -3.87 21.96
CA ASP A 115 14.07 -3.46 23.36
C ASP A 115 12.77 -4.01 24.00
N GLY A 116 11.97 -4.77 23.23
CA GLY A 116 10.79 -5.47 23.72
C GLY A 116 9.46 -4.71 23.56
N HIS A 117 9.47 -3.45 23.10
CA HIS A 117 8.20 -2.77 22.85
C HIS A 117 7.50 -3.32 21.61
N LEU A 118 6.16 -3.33 21.63
CA LEU A 118 5.34 -3.75 20.49
C LEU A 118 5.33 -2.66 19.42
N LEU A 119 5.54 -3.09 18.17
CA LEU A 119 5.47 -2.27 16.97
C LEU A 119 4.01 -2.15 16.53
N TYR A 120 3.64 -0.98 16.03
CA TYR A 120 2.29 -0.78 15.49
C TYR A 120 2.10 -1.57 14.19
N PRO A 121 0.90 -2.11 13.92
CA PRO A 121 0.61 -2.91 12.72
C PRO A 121 0.81 -2.21 11.37
N ALA A 122 1.03 -0.89 11.37
CA ALA A 122 1.50 -0.18 10.18
C ALA A 122 2.84 -0.73 9.67
N PHE A 123 3.63 -1.35 10.55
CA PHE A 123 4.66 -2.30 10.16
C PHE A 123 4.01 -3.66 9.87
N PRO A 124 4.01 -4.17 8.63
CA PRO A 124 3.14 -5.28 8.20
C PRO A 124 3.67 -6.66 8.65
N TYR A 125 4.03 -6.81 9.93
CA TYR A 125 4.54 -8.06 10.50
C TYR A 125 3.55 -9.22 10.41
N VAL A 126 2.25 -8.95 10.28
CA VAL A 126 1.22 -9.97 10.02
C VAL A 126 1.40 -10.66 8.66
N HIS A 127 2.08 -10.01 7.72
CA HIS A 127 2.47 -10.58 6.43
C HIS A 127 3.93 -11.07 6.46
N PHE A 128 4.84 -10.27 7.01
CA PHE A 128 6.27 -10.63 7.10
C PHE A 128 6.56 -11.86 7.97
N THR A 129 5.62 -12.28 8.82
CA THR A 129 5.70 -13.58 9.52
C THR A 129 5.86 -14.77 8.56
N ARG A 130 5.45 -14.62 7.29
CA ARG A 130 5.57 -15.62 6.23
C ARG A 130 6.98 -15.69 5.62
N MET A 131 7.86 -14.76 5.94
CA MET A 131 9.25 -14.76 5.46
C MET A 131 10.01 -15.99 5.95
N THR A 132 10.74 -16.60 5.03
CA THR A 132 11.70 -17.66 5.34
C THR A 132 12.89 -17.10 6.14
N ASP A 133 13.59 -17.95 6.88
CA ASP A 133 14.82 -17.54 7.60
C ASP A 133 15.86 -16.97 6.64
N ARG A 134 15.92 -17.52 5.42
CA ARG A 134 16.83 -17.06 4.37
C ARG A 134 16.50 -15.64 3.92
N GLU A 135 15.23 -15.33 3.69
CA GLU A 135 14.80 -13.98 3.30
C GLU A 135 15.05 -12.95 4.41
N ILE A 136 14.79 -13.31 5.66
CA ILE A 136 15.09 -12.43 6.82
C ILE A 136 16.59 -12.16 6.90
N LEU A 137 17.42 -13.21 6.77
CA LEU A 137 18.87 -13.07 6.77
C LEU A 137 19.36 -12.21 5.60
N ALA A 138 18.79 -12.38 4.41
CA ALA A 138 19.14 -11.61 3.23
C ALA A 138 18.79 -10.12 3.41
N ALA A 139 17.58 -9.82 3.85
CA ALA A 139 17.15 -8.45 4.16
C ALA A 139 18.08 -7.80 5.21
N TYR A 140 18.36 -8.51 6.30
CA TYR A 140 19.25 -8.05 7.34
C TYR A 140 20.67 -7.78 6.80
N ALA A 141 21.23 -8.68 6.01
CA ALA A 141 22.55 -8.52 5.39
C ALA A 141 22.62 -7.30 4.46
N TYR A 142 21.56 -7.05 3.68
CA TYR A 142 21.48 -5.88 2.81
C TYR A 142 21.39 -4.58 3.62
N LEU A 143 20.51 -4.52 4.62
CA LEU A 143 20.34 -3.34 5.49
C LEU A 143 21.61 -3.06 6.30
N MET A 144 22.26 -4.09 6.83
CA MET A 144 23.52 -3.96 7.57
C MET A 144 24.70 -3.46 6.72
N ASN A 145 24.58 -3.52 5.39
CA ASN A 145 25.55 -3.00 4.44
C ASN A 145 25.21 -1.61 3.88
N ARG A 146 24.10 -0.99 4.31
CA ARG A 146 23.77 0.39 3.92
C ARG A 146 24.70 1.40 4.59
N GLU A 147 24.72 2.60 4.03
CA GLU A 147 25.33 3.76 4.66
C GLU A 147 24.60 4.05 6.00
N PRO A 148 25.32 4.11 7.13
CA PRO A 148 24.73 4.51 8.40
C PRO A 148 24.28 5.95 8.33
N VAL A 149 23.06 6.22 8.77
CA VAL A 149 22.55 7.58 8.91
C VAL A 149 22.08 7.76 10.33
N LYS A 150 22.66 8.71 11.06
CA LYS A 150 22.18 9.07 12.39
C LYS A 150 20.96 9.97 12.26
N ALA A 151 19.78 9.39 12.47
CA ALA A 151 18.49 10.05 12.33
C ALA A 151 17.46 9.43 13.27
N THR A 152 16.88 10.24 14.15
CA THR A 152 15.79 9.82 15.05
C THR A 152 14.46 10.24 14.44
N ALA A 153 13.58 9.27 14.22
CA ALA A 153 12.23 9.56 13.75
C ALA A 153 11.44 10.35 14.80
N PRO A 154 10.53 11.26 14.39
CA PRO A 154 9.62 11.91 15.31
C PRO A 154 8.77 10.89 16.09
N ALA A 155 8.32 11.27 17.29
CA ALA A 155 7.40 10.43 18.05
C ALA A 155 6.05 10.31 17.35
N ASN A 156 5.43 9.13 17.44
CA ASN A 156 4.08 8.89 16.92
C ASN A 156 3.06 9.86 17.53
N ARG A 157 2.18 10.39 16.69
CA ARG A 157 1.09 11.29 17.05
C ARG A 157 -0.24 10.54 16.92
N LEU A 158 -0.44 9.57 17.81
CA LEU A 158 -1.66 8.76 17.86
C LEU A 158 -2.66 9.33 18.87
N MET A 159 -3.95 9.19 18.57
CA MET A 159 -5.02 9.62 19.48
C MET A 159 -5.09 8.72 20.71
N PHE A 160 -5.44 9.29 21.86
CA PHE A 160 -5.71 8.49 23.06
C PHE A 160 -7.01 7.68 22.88
N PRO A 161 -7.07 6.39 23.29
CA PRO A 161 -6.03 5.62 23.99
C PRO A 161 -5.09 4.81 23.08
N LEU A 162 -5.14 4.95 21.75
CA LEU A 162 -4.35 4.16 20.79
C LEU A 162 -2.83 4.45 20.84
N ASN A 163 -2.44 5.58 21.45
CA ASN A 163 -1.06 5.84 21.84
C ASN A 163 -0.54 4.92 22.98
N PHE A 164 -1.43 4.21 23.68
CA PHE A 164 -1.07 3.25 24.73
C PHE A 164 -0.70 1.90 24.11
N ARG A 165 0.60 1.70 23.87
CA ARG A 165 1.20 0.48 23.27
C ARG A 165 0.65 -0.87 23.80
N PRO A 166 0.30 -1.03 25.08
CA PRO A 166 -0.33 -2.25 25.56
C PRO A 166 -1.58 -2.72 24.80
N LEU A 167 -2.36 -1.80 24.21
CA LEU A 167 -3.51 -2.18 23.39
C LEU A 167 -3.12 -2.95 22.13
N VAL A 168 -1.89 -2.78 21.63
CA VAL A 168 -1.34 -3.56 20.52
C VAL A 168 -1.16 -5.03 20.91
N ALA A 169 -0.93 -5.35 22.19
CA ALA A 169 -0.81 -6.74 22.64
C ALA A 169 -2.11 -7.50 22.40
N PHE A 170 -3.25 -6.85 22.66
CA PHE A 170 -4.57 -7.43 22.37
C PHE A 170 -4.81 -7.58 20.87
N TRP A 171 -4.43 -6.57 20.08
CA TRP A 171 -4.48 -6.64 18.62
C TRP A 171 -3.66 -7.83 18.07
N ASN A 172 -2.47 -8.07 18.63
CA ASN A 172 -1.59 -9.18 18.26
C ASN A 172 -2.15 -10.57 18.57
N VAL A 173 -3.18 -10.69 19.40
CA VAL A 173 -3.88 -11.96 19.61
C VAL A 173 -4.87 -12.26 18.48
N LEU A 174 -5.41 -11.23 17.84
CA LEU A 174 -6.55 -11.36 16.91
C LEU A 174 -6.12 -11.61 15.46
N PHE A 175 -5.10 -10.90 14.97
CA PHE A 175 -4.80 -10.82 13.54
C PHE A 175 -3.60 -11.64 13.07
N PRO A 176 -2.43 -11.62 13.74
CA PRO A 176 -1.28 -12.37 13.29
C PRO A 176 -1.56 -13.88 13.20
N ARG A 177 -1.24 -14.47 12.05
CA ARG A 177 -1.21 -15.93 11.86
C ARG A 177 0.25 -16.33 11.62
N PRO A 178 1.00 -16.69 12.68
CA PRO A 178 2.44 -16.81 12.59
C PRO A 178 2.86 -18.01 11.73
N GLY A 179 3.96 -17.83 11.01
CA GLY A 179 4.65 -18.90 10.30
C GLY A 179 4.60 -18.79 8.77
N THR A 180 5.45 -19.58 8.14
CA THR A 180 5.54 -19.70 6.69
C THR A 180 4.33 -20.46 6.14
N LEU A 181 3.95 -20.14 4.90
CA LEU A 181 2.89 -20.86 4.21
C LEU A 181 3.45 -22.14 3.60
N ALA A 182 2.94 -23.30 4.04
CA ALA A 182 3.26 -24.57 3.37
C ALA A 182 2.78 -24.52 1.91
N ALA A 183 3.56 -25.08 0.99
CA ALA A 183 3.19 -25.16 -0.41
C ALA A 183 1.90 -25.99 -0.58
N ASP A 184 0.98 -25.49 -1.40
CA ASP A 184 -0.20 -26.22 -1.81
C ASP A 184 0.19 -27.19 -2.92
N ALA A 185 0.16 -28.50 -2.62
CA ALA A 185 0.55 -29.56 -3.54
C ALA A 185 -0.38 -29.69 -4.76
N SER A 186 -1.59 -29.11 -4.71
CA SER A 186 -2.51 -29.07 -5.85
C SER A 186 -2.21 -27.96 -6.85
N LYS A 187 -1.26 -27.08 -6.54
CA LYS A 187 -0.93 -25.88 -7.31
C LYS A 187 0.46 -25.96 -7.90
N THR A 188 0.69 -25.19 -8.97
CA THR A 188 2.00 -25.12 -9.62
C THR A 188 3.04 -24.44 -8.72
N VAL A 189 4.32 -24.65 -9.03
CA VAL A 189 5.43 -23.96 -8.35
C VAL A 189 5.29 -22.45 -8.47
N GLU A 190 4.96 -21.97 -9.68
CA GLU A 190 4.72 -20.56 -9.96
C GLU A 190 3.58 -19.98 -9.11
N TRP A 191 2.45 -20.70 -8.99
CA TRP A 191 1.34 -20.25 -8.15
C TRP A 191 1.72 -20.15 -6.68
N ASN A 192 2.45 -21.14 -6.16
CA ASN A 192 2.93 -21.12 -4.78
C ASN A 192 3.94 -20.00 -4.53
N ARG A 193 4.81 -19.71 -5.52
CA ARG A 193 5.70 -18.55 -5.49
C ARG A 193 4.90 -17.25 -5.45
N GLY A 194 3.90 -17.10 -6.31
CA GLY A 194 3.03 -15.93 -6.35
C GLY A 194 2.29 -15.70 -5.04
N ARG A 195 1.74 -16.77 -4.45
CA ARG A 195 1.10 -16.72 -3.13
C ARG A 195 2.07 -16.24 -2.05
N HIS A 196 3.29 -16.80 -2.01
CA HIS A 196 4.31 -16.40 -1.04
C HIS A 196 4.68 -14.92 -1.14
N LEU A 197 4.81 -14.40 -2.37
CA LEU A 197 5.12 -12.99 -2.64
C LEU A 197 3.95 -12.07 -2.26
N VAL A 198 2.72 -12.40 -2.68
CA VAL A 198 1.53 -11.56 -2.47
C VAL A 198 1.05 -11.56 -1.02
N ASP A 199 0.98 -12.74 -0.41
CA ASP A 199 0.51 -12.87 0.97
C ASP A 199 1.64 -12.51 1.96
N GLY A 200 2.91 -12.77 1.61
CA GLY A 200 4.08 -12.48 2.43
C GLY A 200 4.63 -11.08 2.21
N LEU A 201 5.86 -10.97 1.70
CA LEU A 201 6.60 -9.70 1.64
C LEU A 201 5.89 -8.58 0.87
N GLY A 202 5.21 -8.88 -0.23
CA GLY A 202 4.47 -7.86 -1.00
C GLY A 202 3.21 -7.36 -0.31
N HIS A 203 2.77 -8.03 0.78
CA HIS A 203 1.69 -7.64 1.68
C HIS A 203 0.47 -7.00 0.97
N CYS A 204 0.08 -7.53 -0.19
CA CYS A 204 -0.82 -6.79 -1.09
C CYS A 204 -2.21 -6.61 -0.46
N ALA A 205 -2.61 -7.55 0.40
CA ALA A 205 -3.84 -7.49 1.17
C ALA A 205 -3.90 -6.30 2.15
N ALA A 206 -2.76 -5.78 2.62
CA ALA A 206 -2.72 -4.66 3.55
C ALA A 206 -3.31 -3.37 2.95
N CYS A 207 -3.22 -3.22 1.63
CA CYS A 207 -3.82 -2.09 0.91
C CYS A 207 -5.11 -2.48 0.17
N HIS A 208 -5.17 -3.72 -0.34
CA HIS A 208 -6.26 -4.17 -1.20
C HIS A 208 -7.36 -4.95 -0.46
N SER A 209 -7.41 -4.89 0.87
CA SER A 209 -8.49 -5.45 1.68
C SER A 209 -9.11 -4.38 2.56
N PRO A 210 -10.41 -4.46 2.88
CA PRO A 210 -11.03 -3.52 3.79
C PRO A 210 -10.51 -3.78 5.21
N LEU A 211 -10.21 -2.70 5.92
CA LEU A 211 -9.83 -2.74 7.32
C LEU A 211 -11.07 -2.63 8.22
N ASP A 212 -11.03 -3.25 9.39
CA ASP A 212 -12.03 -3.09 10.44
C ASP A 212 -11.81 -1.80 11.24
N ALA A 213 -12.69 -1.55 12.22
CA ALA A 213 -12.63 -0.34 13.05
C ALA A 213 -11.36 -0.23 13.93
N ILE A 214 -10.61 -1.32 14.11
CA ILE A 214 -9.36 -1.35 14.88
C ILE A 214 -8.13 -1.54 13.99
N GLY A 215 -8.27 -1.35 12.67
CA GLY A 215 -7.18 -1.35 11.71
C GLY A 215 -6.66 -2.73 11.29
N GLY A 216 -7.39 -3.80 11.58
CA GLY A 216 -7.07 -5.14 11.10
C GLY A 216 -7.80 -5.49 9.81
N GLU A 217 -7.24 -6.40 9.01
CA GLU A 217 -7.90 -6.89 7.79
C GLU A 217 -9.22 -7.61 8.14
N GLN A 218 -10.31 -7.25 7.45
CA GLN A 218 -11.60 -7.89 7.70
C GLN A 218 -11.60 -9.35 7.25
N SER A 219 -11.93 -10.25 8.17
CA SER A 219 -12.01 -11.69 7.89
C SER A 219 -13.00 -11.99 6.77
N GLY A 220 -12.60 -12.84 5.82
CA GLY A 220 -13.42 -13.23 4.66
C GLY A 220 -13.54 -12.19 3.55
N ARG A 221 -12.92 -11.01 3.70
CA ARG A 221 -12.96 -9.91 2.72
C ARG A 221 -11.60 -9.63 2.07
N ALA A 222 -10.66 -10.57 2.16
CA ALA A 222 -9.33 -10.44 1.57
C ALA A 222 -9.42 -10.07 0.07
N PHE A 223 -8.65 -9.06 -0.33
CA PHE A 223 -8.53 -8.56 -1.69
C PHE A 223 -9.79 -7.90 -2.28
N ASP A 224 -10.79 -7.54 -1.47
CA ASP A 224 -12.04 -6.89 -1.92
C ASP A 224 -11.90 -5.38 -2.27
N GLY A 225 -10.69 -4.83 -2.15
CA GLY A 225 -10.38 -3.41 -2.29
C GLY A 225 -10.23 -2.73 -0.92
N GLY A 226 -9.73 -1.50 -0.92
CA GLY A 226 -9.46 -0.75 0.30
C GLY A 226 -9.36 0.76 0.07
N LEU A 227 -9.18 1.50 1.15
CA LEU A 227 -8.90 2.94 1.11
C LEU A 227 -7.55 3.17 1.81
N VAL A 228 -6.55 3.63 1.06
CA VAL A 228 -5.20 3.86 1.58
C VAL A 228 -4.74 5.23 1.14
N ASP A 229 -4.30 6.07 2.08
CA ASP A 229 -3.90 7.44 1.82
C ASP A 229 -4.91 8.19 0.93
N GLY A 230 -6.21 8.02 1.18
CA GLY A 230 -7.27 8.72 0.43
C GLY A 230 -7.37 8.30 -1.04
N TRP A 231 -6.71 7.21 -1.44
CA TRP A 231 -6.86 6.54 -2.72
C TRP A 231 -7.67 5.25 -2.54
N ASP A 232 -8.57 4.99 -3.49
CA ASP A 232 -9.30 3.74 -3.56
C ASP A 232 -8.38 2.67 -4.17
N ALA A 233 -7.93 1.72 -3.36
CA ALA A 233 -7.21 0.54 -3.81
C ALA A 233 -8.21 -0.45 -4.45
N PRO A 234 -8.06 -0.81 -5.73
CA PRO A 234 -9.02 -1.67 -6.42
C PRO A 234 -9.04 -3.08 -5.84
N ALA A 235 -10.15 -3.79 -5.99
CA ALA A 235 -10.24 -5.19 -5.60
C ALA A 235 -9.33 -6.07 -6.49
N LEU A 236 -8.38 -6.80 -5.89
CA LEU A 236 -7.51 -7.71 -6.65
C LEU A 236 -8.19 -9.04 -6.98
N ASN A 237 -9.32 -9.35 -6.35
CA ASN A 237 -10.13 -10.53 -6.62
C ASN A 237 -11.28 -10.28 -7.63
N ARG A 238 -11.31 -9.13 -8.30
CA ARG A 238 -12.31 -8.77 -9.33
C ARG A 238 -11.69 -8.12 -10.58
N LEU A 239 -10.40 -8.34 -10.81
CA LEU A 239 -9.66 -7.85 -11.97
C LEU A 239 -10.29 -8.29 -13.30
N THR A 240 -10.82 -9.52 -13.39
CA THR A 240 -11.46 -9.99 -14.63
C THR A 240 -12.83 -9.34 -14.92
N GLY A 241 -13.40 -8.61 -13.97
CA GLY A 241 -14.65 -7.86 -14.12
C GLY A 241 -14.47 -6.37 -14.44
N ALA A 242 -13.24 -5.90 -14.60
CA ALA A 242 -12.98 -4.53 -15.02
C ALA A 242 -13.54 -4.26 -16.43
N ALA A 243 -13.73 -2.98 -16.79
CA ALA A 243 -14.27 -2.57 -18.10
C ALA A 243 -13.52 -3.22 -19.28
N ARG A 244 -12.21 -3.39 -19.13
CA ARG A 244 -11.40 -4.37 -19.85
C ARG A 244 -10.93 -5.41 -18.85
N PRO A 245 -11.21 -6.72 -19.04
CA PRO A 245 -10.70 -7.75 -18.16
C PRO A 245 -9.18 -7.77 -18.13
N TRP A 246 -8.59 -7.76 -16.94
CA TRP A 246 -7.15 -7.93 -16.81
C TRP A 246 -6.72 -9.32 -17.28
N THR A 247 -5.65 -9.36 -18.07
CA THR A 247 -4.97 -10.58 -18.51
C THR A 247 -3.64 -10.72 -17.79
N ARG A 248 -3.01 -11.91 -17.89
CA ARG A 248 -1.67 -12.10 -17.31
C ARG A 248 -0.67 -11.11 -17.88
N ASP A 249 -0.66 -10.93 -19.19
CA ASP A 249 0.30 -10.05 -19.87
C ASP A 249 0.12 -8.57 -19.51
N THR A 250 -1.14 -8.10 -19.48
CA THR A 250 -1.44 -6.71 -19.08
C THR A 250 -1.13 -6.46 -17.60
N LEU A 251 -1.37 -7.44 -16.73
CA LEU A 251 -1.05 -7.34 -15.31
C LEU A 251 0.45 -7.35 -15.05
N VAL A 252 1.20 -8.26 -15.69
CA VAL A 252 2.67 -8.31 -15.63
C VAL A 252 3.27 -7.00 -16.13
N THR A 253 2.74 -6.46 -17.22
CA THR A 253 3.18 -5.17 -17.77
C THR A 253 2.93 -4.04 -16.79
N TYR A 254 1.75 -3.98 -16.17
CA TYR A 254 1.44 -2.96 -15.17
C TYR A 254 2.33 -3.06 -13.93
N LEU A 255 2.49 -4.27 -13.38
CA LEU A 255 3.31 -4.48 -12.18
C LEU A 255 4.79 -4.19 -12.44
N GLY A 256 5.31 -4.51 -13.63
CA GLY A 256 6.71 -4.29 -13.99
C GLY A 256 7.04 -2.91 -14.57
N THR A 257 6.05 -2.08 -14.91
CA THR A 257 6.29 -0.77 -15.55
C THR A 257 5.50 0.39 -14.97
N GLY A 258 4.53 0.09 -14.10
CA GLY A 258 3.57 1.05 -13.56
C GLY A 258 2.55 1.54 -14.59
N ARG A 259 2.37 0.88 -15.73
CA ARG A 259 1.35 1.26 -16.73
C ARG A 259 0.79 0.08 -17.50
N SER A 260 -0.45 0.23 -17.95
CA SER A 260 -1.10 -0.63 -18.94
C SER A 260 -1.93 0.24 -19.87
N SER A 261 -1.78 0.03 -21.18
CA SER A 261 -2.56 0.70 -22.22
C SER A 261 -4.07 0.50 -22.04
N GLU A 262 -4.47 -0.60 -21.38
CA GLU A 262 -5.87 -0.97 -21.16
C GLU A 262 -6.43 -0.59 -19.79
N HIS A 263 -5.60 -0.08 -18.87
CA HIS A 263 -6.03 0.12 -17.48
C HIS A 263 -5.56 1.43 -16.82
N GLY A 264 -4.60 2.15 -17.40
CA GLY A 264 -4.07 3.38 -16.81
C GLY A 264 -2.63 3.25 -16.31
N ALA A 265 -2.18 4.28 -15.60
CA ALA A 265 -0.89 4.32 -14.93
C ALA A 265 -1.05 4.24 -13.41
N ALA A 266 -0.06 3.69 -12.73
CA ALA A 266 0.04 3.72 -11.28
C ALA A 266 0.24 5.17 -10.80
N ALA A 267 -0.45 5.51 -9.71
CA ALA A 267 -0.35 6.80 -9.04
C ALA A 267 -0.53 6.59 -7.53
N GLY A 268 -0.30 7.64 -6.75
CA GLY A 268 -0.45 7.58 -5.30
C GLY A 268 0.40 6.47 -4.66
N PRO A 269 -0.12 5.74 -3.65
CA PRO A 269 0.61 4.69 -2.96
C PRO A 269 1.07 3.54 -3.87
N MET A 270 0.38 3.25 -4.97
CA MET A 270 0.73 2.13 -5.85
C MET A 270 1.91 2.45 -6.78
N LEU A 271 2.18 3.74 -7.04
CA LEU A 271 3.29 4.15 -7.92
C LEU A 271 4.66 3.65 -7.41
N PRO A 272 5.09 3.93 -6.17
CA PRO A 272 6.37 3.40 -5.66
C PRO A 272 6.39 1.87 -5.63
N VAL A 273 5.27 1.21 -5.30
CA VAL A 273 5.18 -0.27 -5.32
C VAL A 273 5.53 -0.81 -6.71
N THR A 274 4.93 -0.27 -7.78
CA THR A 274 5.27 -0.71 -9.15
C THR A 274 6.71 -0.42 -9.55
N ARG A 275 7.36 0.58 -8.93
CA ARG A 275 8.78 0.87 -9.18
C ARG A 275 9.69 -0.15 -8.51
N GLU A 276 9.38 -0.57 -7.28
CA GLU A 276 10.12 -1.62 -6.61
C GLU A 276 9.90 -2.98 -7.29
N LEU A 277 8.64 -3.30 -7.67
CA LEU A 277 8.33 -4.50 -8.45
C LEU A 277 9.05 -4.54 -9.82
N ALA A 278 9.25 -3.39 -10.46
CA ALA A 278 10.02 -3.27 -11.70
C ALA A 278 11.51 -3.65 -11.55
N THR A 279 12.04 -3.72 -10.31
CA THR A 279 13.41 -4.17 -10.04
C THR A 279 13.52 -5.67 -9.83
N LEU A 280 12.39 -6.36 -9.67
CA LEU A 280 12.35 -7.79 -9.42
C LEU A 280 12.60 -8.59 -10.70
N PRO A 281 13.07 -9.84 -10.57
CA PRO A 281 13.10 -10.76 -11.69
C PRO A 281 11.71 -10.94 -12.31
N ARG A 282 11.64 -11.06 -13.64
CA ARG A 282 10.36 -11.15 -14.36
C ARG A 282 9.53 -12.34 -13.90
N GLU A 283 10.18 -13.45 -13.53
CA GLU A 283 9.53 -14.64 -13.00
C GLU A 283 8.75 -14.41 -11.70
N ASP A 284 9.19 -13.46 -10.86
CA ASP A 284 8.47 -13.11 -9.63
C ASP A 284 7.22 -12.26 -9.95
N VAL A 285 7.32 -11.34 -10.91
CA VAL A 285 6.18 -10.54 -11.39
C VAL A 285 5.15 -11.43 -12.09
N ASP A 286 5.62 -12.37 -12.91
CA ASP A 286 4.81 -13.41 -13.54
C ASP A 286 4.06 -14.27 -12.49
N ALA A 287 4.77 -14.71 -11.45
CA ALA A 287 4.19 -15.49 -10.36
C ALA A 287 3.12 -14.70 -9.57
N ILE A 288 3.38 -13.43 -9.26
CA ILE A 288 2.41 -12.53 -8.64
C ILE A 288 1.15 -12.44 -9.49
N ALA A 289 1.29 -12.17 -10.79
CA ALA A 289 0.15 -12.07 -11.71
C ALA A 289 -0.65 -13.38 -11.78
N THR A 290 0.04 -14.52 -11.86
CA THR A 290 -0.59 -15.86 -11.85
C THR A 290 -1.38 -16.10 -10.57
N TYR A 291 -0.86 -15.74 -9.39
CA TYR A 291 -1.60 -15.89 -8.14
C TYR A 291 -2.80 -14.94 -8.08
N LEU A 292 -2.63 -13.65 -8.39
CA LEU A 292 -3.73 -12.68 -8.36
C LEU A 292 -4.88 -13.08 -9.30
N LEU A 293 -4.59 -13.53 -10.52
CA LEU A 293 -5.60 -14.01 -11.47
C LEU A 293 -6.28 -15.31 -11.04
N SER A 294 -5.74 -16.04 -10.06
CA SER A 294 -6.42 -17.20 -9.47
C SER A 294 -7.44 -16.83 -8.40
N LEU A 295 -7.40 -15.60 -7.87
CA LEU A 295 -8.27 -15.12 -6.78
C LEU A 295 -9.64 -14.64 -7.26
N GLN A 296 -9.92 -14.69 -8.56
CA GLN A 296 -11.04 -13.99 -9.16
C GLN A 296 -12.38 -14.58 -8.74
N LYS A 297 -13.25 -13.74 -8.17
CA LYS A 297 -14.63 -14.08 -7.84
C LYS A 297 -15.50 -14.03 -9.10
N ALA A 298 -16.48 -14.92 -9.18
CA ALA A 298 -17.49 -14.90 -10.24
C ALA A 298 -18.19 -13.53 -10.25
N GLN A 299 -18.26 -12.89 -11.42
CA GLN A 299 -18.93 -11.61 -11.58
C GLN A 299 -20.44 -11.85 -11.49
N THR A 300 -21.07 -11.36 -10.43
CA THR A 300 -22.54 -11.32 -10.32
C THR A 300 -23.00 -9.93 -10.77
N GLY A 301 -23.18 -9.77 -12.07
CA GLY A 301 -23.64 -8.53 -12.68
C GLY A 301 -23.33 -8.51 -14.17
N ASP A 302 -24.26 -8.01 -14.98
CA ASP A 302 -24.03 -7.82 -16.41
C ASP A 302 -22.82 -6.92 -16.62
N ALA A 303 -21.92 -7.34 -17.52
CA ALA A 303 -20.88 -6.47 -18.04
C ALA A 303 -21.53 -5.16 -18.47
N PRO A 304 -20.98 -3.98 -18.14
CA PRO A 304 -21.58 -2.72 -18.55
C PRO A 304 -21.79 -2.75 -20.06
N HIS A 305 -23.03 -2.91 -20.51
CA HIS A 305 -23.35 -2.73 -21.90
C HIS A 305 -23.01 -1.27 -22.21
N ALA A 306 -22.06 -1.07 -23.12
CA ALA A 306 -21.80 0.22 -23.68
C ALA A 306 -23.10 0.68 -24.35
N ILE A 307 -23.85 1.55 -23.67
CA ILE A 307 -24.92 2.29 -24.31
C ILE A 307 -24.22 3.13 -25.38
N PRO A 308 -24.65 3.06 -26.65
CA PRO A 308 -24.08 3.88 -27.71
C PRO A 308 -24.02 5.34 -27.27
N VAL A 309 -22.85 5.95 -27.45
CA VAL A 309 -22.57 7.35 -27.13
C VAL A 309 -23.27 8.24 -28.17
N GLU A 310 -24.59 8.20 -28.20
CA GLU A 310 -25.40 9.14 -28.98
C GLU A 310 -25.89 10.24 -28.02
N ALA A 311 -25.28 11.41 -28.19
CA ALA A 311 -25.76 12.70 -27.68
C ALA A 311 -26.27 12.70 -26.23
N ARG A 312 -25.45 12.26 -25.27
CA ARG A 312 -25.70 12.63 -23.87
C ARG A 312 -25.50 14.14 -23.77
N SER A 313 -26.55 14.90 -23.47
CA SER A 313 -26.38 16.31 -23.15
C SER A 313 -25.42 16.39 -21.97
N MET A 314 -24.28 17.04 -22.20
CA MET A 314 -23.31 17.25 -21.13
C MET A 314 -23.98 18.06 -20.05
N THR A 315 -23.83 17.61 -18.80
CA THR A 315 -24.29 18.38 -17.65
C THR A 315 -23.59 19.75 -17.65
N GLU A 316 -24.20 20.76 -17.02
CA GLU A 316 -23.58 22.08 -16.90
C GLU A 316 -22.15 22.02 -16.32
N PRO A 317 -21.89 21.28 -15.23
CA PRO A 317 -20.52 21.03 -14.74
C PRO A 317 -19.57 20.46 -15.81
N ALA A 318 -20.02 19.44 -16.56
CA ALA A 318 -19.19 18.84 -17.60
C ALA A 318 -18.89 19.81 -18.75
N ARG A 319 -19.83 20.71 -19.10
CA ARG A 319 -19.59 21.75 -20.12
C ARG A 319 -18.53 22.76 -19.67
N ARG A 320 -18.57 23.21 -18.41
CA ARG A 320 -17.51 24.06 -17.84
C ARG A 320 -16.17 23.34 -17.78
N GLY A 321 -16.18 22.07 -17.39
CA GLY A 321 -14.98 21.21 -17.36
C GLY A 321 -14.34 21.01 -18.73
N ALA A 322 -15.11 21.03 -19.82
CA ALA A 322 -14.60 20.91 -21.19
C ALA A 322 -13.64 22.05 -21.54
N THR A 323 -13.95 23.28 -21.12
CA THR A 323 -13.09 24.45 -21.35
C THR A 323 -11.76 24.30 -20.62
N ILE A 324 -11.81 23.84 -19.36
CA ILE A 324 -10.62 23.59 -18.55
C ILE A 324 -9.76 22.48 -19.17
N PHE A 325 -10.39 21.39 -19.59
CA PHE A 325 -9.70 20.27 -20.23
C PHE A 325 -9.01 20.71 -21.52
N ALA A 326 -9.68 21.49 -22.36
CA ALA A 326 -9.09 22.02 -23.59
C ALA A 326 -7.85 22.87 -23.31
N ALA A 327 -7.87 23.68 -22.24
CA ALA A 327 -6.77 24.57 -21.88
C ALA A 327 -5.55 23.86 -21.27
N SER A 328 -5.75 22.82 -20.45
CA SER A 328 -4.66 22.23 -19.65
C SER A 328 -4.40 20.75 -19.85
N CYS A 329 -5.36 19.99 -20.37
CA CYS A 329 -5.27 18.52 -20.43
C CYS A 329 -5.17 18.01 -21.88
N ALA A 330 -5.83 18.69 -22.83
CA ALA A 330 -5.99 18.20 -24.20
C ALA A 330 -4.68 18.08 -24.98
N GLN A 331 -3.65 18.86 -24.63
CA GLN A 331 -2.32 18.74 -25.26
C GLN A 331 -1.68 17.37 -25.03
N CYS A 332 -2.05 16.71 -23.92
CA CYS A 332 -1.55 15.39 -23.54
C CYS A 332 -2.61 14.30 -23.72
N HIS A 333 -3.87 14.56 -23.36
CA HIS A 333 -4.95 13.56 -23.33
C HIS A 333 -6.01 13.72 -24.42
N GLY A 334 -5.90 14.76 -25.25
CA GLY A 334 -6.84 14.99 -26.36
C GLY A 334 -6.74 13.88 -27.42
N PRO A 335 -7.77 13.71 -28.27
CA PRO A 335 -7.82 12.65 -29.28
C PRO A 335 -6.59 12.59 -30.21
N ASN A 336 -6.02 13.75 -30.53
CA ASN A 336 -4.84 13.88 -31.41
C ASN A 336 -3.53 14.10 -30.63
N ALA A 337 -3.55 13.95 -29.31
CA ALA A 337 -2.38 14.19 -28.48
C ALA A 337 -1.36 13.03 -28.60
N PRO A 338 -0.05 13.30 -28.49
CA PRO A 338 0.99 12.27 -28.57
C PRO A 338 0.82 11.10 -27.61
N MET A 339 0.16 11.29 -26.44
CA MET A 339 -0.08 10.19 -25.51
C MET A 339 -1.14 9.19 -25.99
N GLN A 340 -1.93 9.50 -27.02
CA GLN A 340 -2.87 8.52 -27.60
C GLN A 340 -2.19 7.61 -28.64
N SER A 341 -1.00 7.94 -29.12
CA SER A 341 -0.34 7.24 -30.23
C SER A 341 1.08 6.74 -29.92
N ILE A 342 1.71 7.19 -28.82
CA ILE A 342 3.12 6.88 -28.51
C ILE A 342 3.26 6.19 -27.15
N GLY A 343 3.99 5.07 -27.13
CA GLY A 343 4.58 4.49 -25.92
C GLY A 343 3.61 3.78 -24.97
N GLU A 344 2.55 3.16 -25.50
CA GLU A 344 1.52 2.43 -24.73
C GLU A 344 0.89 3.26 -23.60
N ARG A 345 0.89 4.59 -23.76
CA ARG A 345 0.28 5.49 -22.78
C ARG A 345 -1.23 5.24 -22.77
N PRO A 346 -1.84 5.09 -21.59
CA PRO A 346 -3.24 4.69 -21.49
C PRO A 346 -4.14 5.80 -22.03
N SER A 347 -5.11 5.41 -22.86
CA SER A 347 -6.24 6.29 -23.13
C SER A 347 -7.00 6.54 -21.84
N LEU A 348 -7.48 7.77 -21.63
CA LEU A 348 -8.37 8.06 -20.50
C LEU A 348 -9.63 7.18 -20.54
N ALA A 349 -10.05 6.74 -21.73
CA ALA A 349 -11.22 5.88 -21.87
C ALA A 349 -11.05 4.49 -21.25
N LEU A 350 -9.83 3.99 -21.21
CA LEU A 350 -9.50 2.68 -20.63
C LEU A 350 -8.96 2.80 -19.20
N SER A 351 -8.81 4.01 -18.68
CA SER A 351 -8.35 4.24 -17.31
C SER A 351 -9.32 3.64 -16.30
N THR A 352 -8.78 2.82 -15.40
CA THR A 352 -9.51 2.28 -14.24
C THR A 352 -10.04 3.40 -13.34
N ALA A 353 -9.29 4.50 -13.18
CA ALA A 353 -9.73 5.66 -12.40
C ALA A 353 -10.93 6.38 -13.04
N VAL A 354 -10.96 6.49 -14.37
CA VAL A 354 -12.08 7.10 -15.11
C VAL A 354 -13.31 6.20 -15.09
N ASN A 355 -13.14 4.88 -15.02
CA ASN A 355 -14.22 3.90 -15.02
C ASN A 355 -14.62 3.39 -13.62
N ALA A 356 -14.00 3.93 -12.56
CA ALA A 356 -14.30 3.59 -11.18
C ALA A 356 -15.73 3.99 -10.76
N ASP A 357 -16.19 3.41 -9.65
CA ASP A 357 -17.49 3.71 -9.07
C ASP A 357 -17.52 5.09 -8.39
N THR A 358 -16.36 5.56 -7.89
CA THR A 358 -16.20 6.87 -7.25
C THR A 358 -15.30 7.77 -8.12
N PRO A 359 -15.39 9.11 -7.98
CA PRO A 359 -14.48 10.04 -8.64
C PRO A 359 -13.10 10.14 -7.95
N ARG A 360 -12.87 9.40 -6.85
CA ARG A 360 -11.78 9.67 -5.90
C ARG A 360 -10.40 9.60 -6.52
N ASN A 361 -10.09 8.51 -7.22
CA ASN A 361 -8.77 8.31 -7.82
C ASN A 361 -8.50 9.30 -8.95
N LEU A 362 -9.50 9.62 -9.78
CA LEU A 362 -9.34 10.63 -10.83
C LEU A 362 -9.10 12.02 -10.22
N ALA A 363 -9.88 12.39 -9.20
CA ALA A 363 -9.70 13.65 -8.49
C ALA A 363 -8.31 13.74 -7.83
N GLN A 364 -7.85 12.67 -7.17
CA GLN A 364 -6.51 12.60 -6.60
C GLN A 364 -5.41 12.79 -7.67
N MET A 365 -5.54 12.14 -8.83
CA MET A 365 -4.59 12.32 -9.95
C MET A 365 -4.58 13.76 -10.46
N ILE A 366 -5.73 14.45 -10.52
CA ILE A 366 -5.80 15.86 -10.94
C ILE A 366 -5.18 16.78 -9.87
N ILE A 367 -5.51 16.56 -8.59
CA ILE A 367 -5.02 17.39 -7.48
C ILE A 367 -3.50 17.24 -7.32
N GLY A 368 -3.03 16.00 -7.13
CA GLY A 368 -1.64 15.70 -6.77
C GLY A 368 -0.73 15.38 -7.95
N GLY A 369 -1.27 15.13 -9.14
CA GLY A 369 -0.49 14.71 -10.30
C GLY A 369 0.12 13.32 -10.14
N ILE A 370 1.02 13.01 -11.07
CA ILE A 370 1.97 11.90 -11.03
C ILE A 370 3.35 12.55 -11.18
N THR A 371 3.98 12.84 -10.04
CA THR A 371 5.21 13.65 -9.99
C THR A 371 6.42 12.89 -10.54
N TRP A 372 7.38 13.66 -11.03
CA TRP A 372 8.65 13.12 -11.50
C TRP A 372 9.61 12.95 -10.30
N GLU A 373 10.14 11.74 -10.13
CA GLU A 373 11.06 11.38 -9.03
C GLU A 373 12.39 10.82 -9.57
N GLY A 374 12.95 11.45 -10.61
CA GLY A 374 14.24 11.09 -11.20
C GLY A 374 14.17 10.09 -12.37
N GLU A 375 15.05 10.34 -13.36
CA GLU A 375 15.45 9.67 -14.63
C GLU A 375 14.52 8.71 -15.40
N ARG A 376 13.58 8.00 -14.78
CA ARG A 376 12.61 7.16 -15.49
C ARG A 376 11.33 7.95 -15.78
N ALA A 377 11.37 8.71 -16.87
CA ALA A 377 10.33 9.62 -17.40
C ALA A 377 9.01 8.95 -17.85
N VAL A 378 8.62 7.82 -17.26
CA VAL A 378 7.64 6.93 -17.90
C VAL A 378 6.19 7.27 -17.62
N ASN A 379 5.85 7.93 -16.50
CA ASN A 379 4.49 8.38 -16.20
C ASN A 379 4.55 9.72 -15.44
N TYR A 380 4.44 10.85 -16.15
CA TYR A 380 4.38 12.18 -15.54
C TYR A 380 3.04 12.85 -15.87
N MET A 381 2.40 13.40 -14.86
CA MET A 381 1.23 14.28 -14.97
C MET A 381 1.42 15.41 -13.96
N PRO A 382 1.42 16.68 -14.36
CA PRO A 382 1.58 17.79 -13.41
C PRO A 382 0.41 17.83 -12.41
N PRO A 383 0.65 18.27 -11.17
CA PRO A 383 -0.42 18.56 -10.22
C PRO A 383 -1.19 19.81 -10.65
N PHE A 384 -2.50 19.81 -10.46
CA PHE A 384 -3.37 20.97 -10.70
C PHE A 384 -4.10 21.45 -9.44
N GLY A 385 -3.78 20.87 -8.28
CA GLY A 385 -4.33 21.28 -7.00
C GLY A 385 -4.17 22.78 -6.73
N ASP A 386 -3.02 23.37 -7.01
CA ASP A 386 -2.83 24.81 -6.73
C ASP A 386 -3.26 25.73 -7.88
N VAL A 387 -3.72 25.14 -9.00
CA VAL A 387 -4.12 25.86 -10.21
C VAL A 387 -5.64 26.06 -10.29
N TYR A 388 -6.40 25.04 -9.87
CA TYR A 388 -7.86 25.02 -10.01
C TYR A 388 -8.55 24.94 -8.65
N SER A 389 -9.72 25.58 -8.52
CA SER A 389 -10.58 25.46 -7.34
C SER A 389 -11.21 24.07 -7.22
N ASP A 390 -11.81 23.76 -6.08
CA ASP A 390 -12.55 22.50 -5.86
C ASP A 390 -13.65 22.29 -6.90
N GLU A 391 -14.40 23.35 -7.21
CA GLU A 391 -15.46 23.32 -8.22
C GLU A 391 -14.88 23.05 -9.62
N GLN A 392 -13.77 23.71 -9.97
CA GLN A 392 -13.14 23.53 -11.28
C GLN A 392 -12.57 22.11 -11.47
N ILE A 393 -12.01 21.51 -10.42
CA ILE A 393 -11.56 20.11 -10.44
C ILE A 393 -12.76 19.16 -10.54
N ALA A 394 -13.86 19.45 -9.84
CA ALA A 394 -15.07 18.65 -9.92
C ALA A 394 -15.71 18.70 -11.33
N ASP A 395 -15.78 19.89 -11.93
CA ASP A 395 -16.23 20.11 -13.30
C ASP A 395 -15.35 19.33 -14.30
N LEU A 396 -14.03 19.38 -14.14
CA LEU A 396 -13.07 18.64 -14.96
C LEU A 396 -13.26 17.12 -14.84
N ALA A 397 -13.45 16.60 -13.63
CA ALA A 397 -13.71 15.17 -13.41
C ALA A 397 -15.02 14.72 -14.08
N GLN A 398 -16.09 15.54 -13.98
CA GLN A 398 -17.37 15.26 -14.66
C GLN A 398 -17.23 15.30 -16.18
N TYR A 399 -16.44 16.24 -16.72
CA TYR A 399 -16.12 16.27 -18.15
C TYR A 399 -15.41 15.00 -18.59
N VAL A 400 -14.32 14.63 -17.92
CA VAL A 400 -13.52 13.44 -18.28
C VAL A 400 -14.37 12.18 -18.25
N ARG A 401 -15.20 12.02 -17.21
CA ARG A 401 -16.15 10.89 -17.12
C ARG A 401 -17.11 10.87 -18.29
N ALA A 402 -17.72 12.01 -18.62
CA ALA A 402 -18.71 12.11 -19.70
C ALA A 402 -18.10 11.92 -21.11
N ALA A 403 -16.87 12.41 -21.32
CA ALA A 403 -16.21 12.37 -22.61
C ALA A 403 -15.48 11.04 -22.90
N TYR A 404 -15.03 10.34 -21.87
CA TYR A 404 -14.17 9.16 -22.02
C TYR A 404 -14.75 7.86 -21.46
N SER A 405 -15.87 7.87 -20.73
CA SER A 405 -16.50 6.65 -20.20
C SER A 405 -17.92 6.44 -20.76
N SER A 406 -18.32 5.18 -20.90
CA SER A 406 -19.73 4.81 -21.15
C SER A 406 -20.59 4.85 -19.89
N ARG A 407 -19.98 5.00 -18.71
CA ARG A 407 -20.70 5.00 -17.43
C ARG A 407 -21.42 6.33 -17.17
N GLY A 408 -22.41 6.30 -16.27
CA GLY A 408 -23.10 7.50 -15.80
C GLY A 408 -22.17 8.52 -15.12
N PRO A 409 -22.59 9.79 -15.01
CA PRO A 409 -21.87 10.79 -14.23
C PRO A 409 -21.78 10.35 -12.76
N TRP A 410 -20.71 10.76 -12.08
CA TRP A 410 -20.59 10.54 -10.65
C TRP A 410 -21.50 11.50 -9.88
N THR A 411 -21.85 11.11 -8.66
CA THR A 411 -22.55 11.95 -7.68
C THR A 411 -21.56 12.46 -6.62
N GLY A 412 -21.82 13.64 -6.05
CA GLY A 412 -21.02 14.20 -4.94
C GLY A 412 -19.54 14.44 -5.27
N VAL A 413 -19.23 14.81 -6.52
CA VAL A 413 -17.84 15.02 -6.97
C VAL A 413 -17.20 16.20 -6.25
N ASP A 414 -17.95 17.29 -6.07
CA ASP A 414 -17.59 18.49 -5.31
C ASP A 414 -17.21 18.17 -3.86
N ALA A 415 -18.07 17.42 -3.16
CA ALA A 415 -17.82 16.99 -1.78
C ALA A 415 -16.58 16.08 -1.69
N THR A 416 -16.39 15.21 -2.68
CA THR A 416 -15.22 14.33 -2.76
C THR A 416 -13.94 15.14 -2.93
N VAL A 417 -13.90 16.08 -3.86
CA VAL A 417 -12.72 16.94 -4.11
C VAL A 417 -12.37 17.76 -2.86
N SER A 418 -13.37 18.38 -2.22
CA SER A 418 -13.14 19.17 -1.00
C SER A 418 -12.62 18.31 0.16
N THR A 419 -13.12 17.08 0.29
CA THR A 419 -12.63 16.11 1.28
C THR A 419 -11.18 15.73 1.00
N LEU A 420 -10.86 15.38 -0.25
CA LEU A 420 -9.51 15.00 -0.66
C LEU A 420 -8.48 16.10 -0.41
N ARG A 421 -8.83 17.36 -0.64
CA ARG A 421 -7.91 18.47 -0.33
C ARG A 421 -7.60 18.59 1.15
N LYS A 422 -8.60 18.45 2.01
CA LYS A 422 -8.42 18.48 3.47
C LYS A 422 -7.56 17.31 3.92
N GLU A 423 -7.82 16.11 3.38
CA GLU A 423 -7.02 14.91 3.63
C GLU A 423 -5.57 15.12 3.20
N ASN A 424 -5.33 15.61 1.99
CA ASN A 424 -3.98 15.83 1.45
C ASN A 424 -3.22 16.94 2.20
N ALA A 425 -3.89 18.03 2.60
CA ALA A 425 -3.26 19.10 3.38
C ALA A 425 -2.90 18.67 4.81
N SER A 426 -3.51 17.58 5.31
CA SER A 426 -3.22 17.03 6.64
C SER A 426 -2.08 16.00 6.67
N ARG A 427 -1.53 15.65 5.50
CA ARG A 427 -0.44 14.70 5.32
C ARG A 427 0.85 15.45 4.99
#